data_AF-A1VIN6-F1
#
_entry.id   AF-A1VIN6-F1
#
_cell.length_a   1.000
_cell.length_b   1.000
_cell.length_c   1.000
_cell.angle_alpha   90.00
_cell.angle_beta   90.00
_cell.angle_gamma   90.00
#
_symmetry.space_group_name_H-M   'P 1'
#
loop_
_entity.id
_entity.type
_entity.pdbx_description
1 polymer ?
#
loop_
_entity_poly.entity_id
_entity_poly.type
_entity_poly.pdbx_seq_one_letter_code
_entity_poly.pdbx_strand_id
1 'polypeptide(L)'
;MSILSRIHAGPGATQASADDLTRDNVESMRRVEEQAMAKRSRADRIAAFVASFCGSMPFVWLHVLLFFVWLALNSWPGIHHFDPYPFTFLTLVVSLEAIFLSAFILISQNYELRISDRRNQLDLQINLLTEQENTKMLQLLEQIAAKVGVDVSGDAELRFLKQVTHPEKLIAQIEHAQQERPLKTSSV
;
A
#
# COMPACT_ATOMS: atom_id res chain seq x y z
N MET A 1 39.59 34.78 36.13
CA MET A 1 39.92 33.34 36.20
C MET A 1 38.69 32.61 36.70
N SER A 2 37.82 32.09 35.81
CA SER A 2 36.78 31.04 36.03
C SER A 2 35.49 31.18 35.15
N ILE A 3 35.57 31.17 33.81
CA ILE A 3 34.35 31.13 32.95
C ILE A 3 34.47 30.11 31.79
N LEU A 4 35.16 28.97 31.96
CA LEU A 4 35.31 27.99 30.86
C LEU A 4 35.23 26.52 31.31
N SER A 5 34.37 26.16 32.27
CA SER A 5 34.31 24.76 32.76
C SER A 5 32.90 24.16 32.88
N ARG A 6 32.01 24.39 31.91
CA ARG A 6 30.71 23.69 31.85
C ARG A 6 30.24 23.29 30.44
N ILE A 7 31.14 22.79 29.60
CA ILE A 7 30.73 22.10 28.36
C ILE A 7 31.53 20.80 28.25
N HIS A 8 31.11 19.80 29.03
CA HIS A 8 31.44 18.41 28.76
C HIS A 8 30.21 17.55 29.08
N ALA A 9 29.13 17.76 28.32
CA ALA A 9 28.09 16.76 28.20
C ALA A 9 28.66 15.66 27.29
N GLY A 10 29.04 14.53 27.88
CA GLY A 10 29.64 13.41 27.16
C GLY A 10 28.68 12.81 26.13
N PRO A 11 29.21 12.22 25.04
CA PRO A 11 28.43 11.66 23.92
C PRO A 11 27.45 10.53 24.28
N GLY A 12 27.50 9.98 25.50
CA GLY A 12 26.64 8.89 25.95
C GLY A 12 25.20 9.27 26.29
N ALA A 13 24.93 10.53 26.69
CA ALA A 13 23.57 10.94 27.08
C ALA A 13 22.63 11.13 25.89
N THR A 14 23.16 11.54 24.74
CA THR A 14 22.40 11.77 23.50
C THR A 14 22.11 10.46 22.76
N GLN A 15 23.03 9.48 22.83
CA GLN A 15 22.82 8.15 22.24
C GLN A 15 21.80 7.32 23.02
N ALA A 16 21.86 7.34 24.35
CA ALA A 16 20.87 6.66 25.18
C ALA A 16 19.43 7.17 24.93
N SER A 17 19.26 8.48 24.71
CA SER A 17 17.95 9.08 24.40
C SER A 17 17.45 8.75 22.98
N ALA A 18 18.35 8.66 21.99
CA ALA A 18 17.98 8.31 20.63
C ALA A 18 17.58 6.83 20.51
N ASP A 19 18.30 5.94 21.21
CA ASP A 19 17.97 4.51 21.26
C ASP A 19 16.66 4.23 22.00
N ASP A 20 16.36 5.00 23.06
CA ASP A 20 15.11 4.90 23.82
C ASP A 20 13.91 5.38 22.99
N LEU A 21 14.05 6.50 22.27
CA LEU A 21 13.05 7.00 21.31
C LEU A 21 12.83 6.02 20.15
N THR A 22 13.89 5.38 19.65
CA THR A 22 13.78 4.40 18.56
C THR A 22 13.04 3.15 19.04
N ARG A 23 13.33 2.67 20.26
CA ARG A 23 12.58 1.56 20.87
C ARG A 23 11.11 1.87 21.07
N ASP A 24 10.76 3.04 21.60
CA ASP A 24 9.37 3.45 21.80
C ASP A 24 8.58 3.57 20.47
N ASN A 25 9.23 4.08 19.42
CA ASN A 25 8.64 4.12 18.08
C ASN A 25 8.42 2.72 17.50
N VAL A 26 9.38 1.80 17.68
CA VAL A 26 9.23 0.40 17.22
C VAL A 26 8.13 -0.32 18.00
N GLU A 27 8.00 -0.08 19.30
CA GLU A 27 7.00 -0.72 20.14
C GLU A 27 5.59 -0.17 19.88
N SER A 28 5.45 1.14 19.64
CA SER A 28 4.18 1.76 19.23
C SER A 28 3.73 1.29 17.84
N MET A 29 4.64 1.19 16.87
CA MET A 29 4.38 0.57 15.57
C MET A 29 3.87 -0.87 15.72
N ARG A 30 4.55 -1.68 16.55
CA ARG A 30 4.12 -3.07 16.83
C ARG A 30 2.74 -3.16 17.45
N ARG A 31 2.41 -2.29 18.41
CA ARG A 31 1.08 -2.28 19.05
C ARG A 31 -0.03 -1.90 18.06
N VAL A 32 0.24 -0.97 17.14
CA VAL A 32 -0.70 -0.60 16.08
C VAL A 32 -0.90 -1.76 15.10
N GLU A 33 0.17 -2.47 14.72
CA GLU A 33 0.08 -3.68 13.88
C GLU A 33 -0.66 -4.82 14.59
N GLU A 34 -0.36 -5.07 15.86
CA GLU A 34 -1.01 -6.12 16.66
C GLU A 34 -2.51 -5.84 16.83
N GLN A 35 -2.92 -4.58 17.04
CA GLN A 35 -4.33 -4.19 17.10
C GLN A 35 -5.03 -4.29 15.73
N ALA A 36 -4.31 -4.01 14.64
CA ALA A 36 -4.82 -4.21 13.28
C ALA A 36 -4.99 -5.71 12.95
N MET A 37 -4.09 -6.56 13.44
CA MET A 37 -4.16 -8.02 13.29
C MET A 37 -5.26 -8.64 14.16
N ALA A 38 -5.46 -8.14 15.38
CA ALA A 38 -6.46 -8.64 16.32
C ALA A 38 -7.90 -8.36 15.86
N LYS A 39 -8.12 -7.35 15.01
CA LYS A 39 -9.43 -7.01 14.43
C LYS A 39 -9.75 -7.71 13.11
N ARG A 40 -8.85 -8.52 12.54
CA ARG A 40 -9.17 -9.27 11.30
C ARG A 40 -10.27 -10.27 11.59
N SER A 41 -11.39 -10.14 10.87
CA SER A 41 -12.42 -11.17 10.86
C SER A 41 -11.83 -12.50 10.39
N ARG A 42 -12.38 -13.64 10.83
CA ARG A 42 -11.96 -14.97 10.35
C ARG A 42 -12.00 -15.04 8.82
N ALA A 43 -12.95 -14.32 8.20
CA ALA A 43 -13.06 -14.15 6.76
C ALA A 43 -11.84 -13.42 6.14
N ASP A 44 -11.34 -12.36 6.78
CA ASP A 44 -10.15 -11.63 6.29
C ASP A 44 -8.88 -12.47 6.41
N ARG A 45 -8.78 -13.34 7.42
CA ARG A 45 -7.65 -14.27 7.56
C ARG A 45 -7.64 -15.34 6.48
N ILE A 46 -8.83 -15.86 6.14
CA ILE A 46 -9.00 -16.80 5.01
C ILE A 46 -8.70 -16.08 3.70
N ALA A 47 -9.25 -14.88 3.48
CA ALA A 47 -9.01 -14.11 2.26
C ALA A 47 -7.52 -13.79 2.05
N ALA A 48 -6.80 -13.41 3.11
CA ALA A 48 -5.36 -13.17 3.03
C ALA A 48 -4.56 -14.45 2.71
N PHE A 49 -4.94 -15.59 3.28
CA PHE A 49 -4.31 -16.87 2.95
C PHE A 49 -4.55 -17.23 1.49
N VAL A 50 -5.80 -17.15 1.02
CA VAL A 50 -6.18 -17.44 -0.37
C VAL A 50 -5.47 -16.48 -1.33
N ALA A 51 -5.38 -15.18 -1.01
CA ALA A 51 -4.66 -14.21 -1.82
C ALA A 51 -3.17 -14.56 -1.96
N SER A 52 -2.52 -14.91 -0.84
CA SER A 52 -1.12 -15.33 -0.86
C SER A 52 -0.88 -16.65 -1.62
N PHE A 53 -1.86 -17.55 -1.58
CA PHE A 53 -1.77 -18.87 -2.20
C PHE A 53 -2.05 -18.82 -3.71
N CYS A 54 -3.11 -18.13 -4.13
CA CYS A 54 -3.44 -17.93 -5.55
C CYS A 54 -2.40 -17.05 -6.28
N GLY A 55 -1.72 -16.14 -5.58
CA GLY A 55 -0.61 -15.37 -6.15
C GLY A 55 0.71 -16.13 -6.25
N SER A 56 0.78 -17.37 -5.75
CA SER A 56 2.02 -18.14 -5.67
C SER A 56 2.27 -18.99 -6.93
N MET A 57 3.46 -18.83 -7.53
CA MET A 57 3.93 -19.66 -8.63
C MET A 57 3.93 -21.19 -8.38
N PRO A 58 4.20 -21.72 -7.16
CA PRO A 58 4.18 -23.17 -6.92
C PRO A 58 2.79 -23.82 -7.06
N PHE A 59 1.70 -23.07 -6.85
CA PHE A 59 0.35 -23.59 -7.01
C PHE A 59 0.09 -24.09 -8.44
N VAL A 60 0.54 -23.32 -9.44
CA VAL A 60 0.39 -23.65 -10.85
C VAL A 60 1.19 -24.91 -11.19
N TRP A 61 2.43 -25.00 -10.71
CA TRP A 61 3.29 -26.18 -10.93
C TRP A 61 2.70 -27.46 -10.33
N LEU A 62 2.06 -27.38 -9.16
CA LEU A 62 1.37 -28.51 -8.55
C LEU A 62 0.25 -29.04 -9.46
N HIS A 63 -0.56 -28.17 -10.06
CA HIS A 63 -1.66 -28.55 -10.96
C HIS A 63 -1.12 -29.17 -12.24
N VAL A 64 -0.10 -28.55 -12.85
CA VAL A 64 0.56 -29.09 -14.04
C VAL A 64 1.09 -30.50 -13.77
N LEU A 65 1.77 -30.70 -12.62
CA LEU A 65 2.28 -32.01 -12.24
C LEU A 65 1.15 -33.01 -12.00
N LEU A 66 0.08 -32.61 -11.31
CA LEU A 66 -1.08 -33.46 -11.03
C LEU A 66 -1.75 -33.93 -12.32
N PHE A 67 -2.00 -33.03 -13.26
CA PHE A 67 -2.58 -33.38 -14.57
C PHE A 67 -1.64 -34.26 -15.39
N PHE A 68 -0.33 -33.97 -15.36
CA PHE A 68 0.67 -34.77 -16.05
C PHE A 68 0.74 -36.21 -15.49
N VAL A 69 0.73 -36.35 -14.16
CA VAL A 69 0.70 -37.65 -13.48
C VAL A 69 -0.59 -38.40 -13.79
N TRP A 70 -1.75 -37.72 -13.77
CA TRP A 70 -3.03 -38.36 -14.10
C TRP A 70 -3.06 -38.87 -15.53
N LEU A 71 -2.57 -38.06 -16.48
CA LEU A 71 -2.47 -38.44 -17.88
C LEU A 71 -1.50 -39.61 -18.07
N ALA A 72 -0.34 -39.57 -17.42
CA ALA A 72 0.65 -40.64 -17.49
C ALA A 72 0.10 -41.97 -16.92
N LEU A 73 -0.60 -41.93 -15.78
CA LEU A 73 -1.21 -43.12 -15.17
C LEU A 73 -2.33 -43.72 -16.03
N ASN A 74 -3.16 -42.88 -16.65
CA ASN A 74 -4.26 -43.35 -17.51
C ASN A 74 -3.81 -43.69 -18.95
N SER A 75 -2.60 -43.29 -19.37
CA SER A 75 -2.05 -43.64 -20.69
C SER A 75 -1.02 -44.78 -20.63
N TRP A 76 -0.70 -45.30 -19.44
CA TRP A 76 0.31 -46.34 -19.27
C TRP A 76 -0.21 -47.73 -19.69
N PRO A 77 0.43 -48.42 -20.65
CA PRO A 77 0.01 -49.75 -21.08
C PRO A 77 0.17 -50.78 -19.94
N GLY A 78 -0.91 -51.50 -19.60
CA GLY A 78 -0.89 -52.58 -18.61
C GLY A 78 -1.60 -52.29 -17.28
N ILE A 79 -2.12 -51.07 -17.08
CA ILE A 79 -2.98 -50.71 -15.95
C ILE A 79 -4.44 -50.64 -16.48
N HIS A 80 -5.42 -51.06 -15.67
CA HIS A 80 -6.83 -50.87 -16.03
C HIS A 80 -7.12 -49.36 -16.13
N HIS A 81 -7.52 -48.91 -17.32
CA HIS A 81 -7.76 -47.49 -17.60
C HIS A 81 -8.95 -47.03 -16.74
N PHE A 82 -8.69 -46.22 -15.73
CA PHE A 82 -9.72 -45.71 -14.82
C PHE A 82 -10.55 -44.61 -15.50
N ASP A 83 -9.90 -43.77 -16.30
CA ASP A 83 -10.53 -42.70 -17.10
C ASP A 83 -10.08 -42.83 -18.58
N PRO A 84 -10.79 -43.63 -19.40
CA PRO A 84 -10.49 -43.78 -20.82
C PRO A 84 -10.61 -42.46 -21.57
N TYR A 85 -9.87 -42.30 -22.67
CA TYR A 85 -10.04 -41.17 -23.58
C TYR A 85 -11.53 -41.07 -23.99
N PRO A 86 -12.23 -39.96 -23.73
CA PRO A 86 -11.77 -38.56 -23.66
C PRO A 86 -11.55 -37.94 -22.25
N PHE A 87 -11.26 -38.72 -21.20
CA PHE A 87 -11.01 -38.26 -19.83
C PHE A 87 -12.17 -37.46 -19.20
N THR A 88 -13.36 -38.06 -19.14
CA THR A 88 -14.58 -37.39 -18.64
C THR A 88 -14.48 -37.01 -17.17
N PHE A 89 -13.85 -37.85 -16.34
CA PHE A 89 -13.73 -37.55 -14.91
C PHE A 89 -12.76 -36.41 -14.64
N LEU A 90 -11.59 -36.41 -15.29
CA LEU A 90 -10.65 -35.29 -15.19
C LEU A 90 -11.31 -33.98 -15.62
N THR A 91 -12.03 -34.00 -16.75
CA THR A 91 -12.72 -32.80 -17.26
C THR A 91 -13.74 -32.26 -16.26
N LEU A 92 -14.52 -33.14 -15.61
CA LEU A 92 -15.50 -32.74 -14.60
C LEU A 92 -14.81 -32.11 -13.38
N VAL A 93 -13.76 -32.74 -12.85
CA VAL A 93 -13.00 -32.22 -11.71
C VAL A 93 -12.34 -30.88 -12.04
N VAL A 94 -11.69 -30.75 -13.20
CA VAL A 94 -11.06 -29.50 -13.65
C VAL A 94 -12.08 -28.39 -13.81
N SER A 95 -13.26 -28.68 -14.38
CA SER A 95 -14.31 -27.66 -14.54
C SER A 95 -14.80 -27.13 -13.19
N LEU A 96 -14.97 -28.01 -12.20
CA LEU A 96 -15.39 -27.63 -10.86
C LEU A 96 -14.27 -26.84 -10.14
N GLU A 97 -13.03 -27.31 -10.25
CA GLU A 97 -11.85 -26.66 -9.71
C GLU A 97 -11.66 -25.25 -10.27
N ALA A 98 -11.87 -25.04 -11.58
CA ALA A 98 -11.80 -23.74 -12.22
C ALA A 98 -12.83 -22.74 -11.67
N ILE A 99 -14.05 -23.20 -11.32
CA ILE A 99 -15.07 -22.37 -10.68
C ILE A 99 -14.60 -21.94 -9.29
N PHE A 100 -14.08 -22.87 -8.48
CA PHE A 100 -13.52 -22.55 -7.17
C PHE A 100 -12.34 -21.59 -7.27
N LEU A 101 -11.43 -21.81 -8.22
CA LEU A 101 -10.30 -20.93 -8.46
C LEU A 101 -10.73 -19.51 -8.84
N SER A 102 -11.72 -19.38 -9.72
CA SER A 102 -12.27 -18.08 -10.10
C SER A 102 -12.89 -17.36 -8.90
N ALA A 103 -13.64 -18.08 -8.05
CA ALA A 103 -14.20 -17.52 -6.82
C ALA A 103 -13.12 -17.11 -5.81
N PHE A 104 -12.07 -17.92 -5.67
CA PHE A 104 -10.90 -17.63 -4.82
C PHE A 104 -10.07 -16.46 -5.32
N ILE A 105 -9.92 -16.31 -6.63
CA ILE A 105 -9.30 -15.14 -7.24
C ILE A 105 -10.16 -13.90 -6.96
N LEU A 106 -11.48 -13.98 -7.16
CA LEU A 106 -12.39 -12.84 -6.94
C LEU A 106 -12.39 -12.39 -5.47
N ILE A 107 -12.43 -13.31 -4.51
CA ILE A 107 -12.40 -12.96 -3.10
C ILE A 107 -11.05 -12.36 -2.70
N SER A 108 -9.95 -12.86 -3.27
CA SER A 108 -8.60 -12.31 -3.06
C SER A 108 -8.47 -10.90 -3.64
N GLN A 109 -8.97 -10.69 -4.86
CA GLN A 109 -9.00 -9.38 -5.51
C GLN A 109 -9.84 -8.39 -4.72
N ASN A 110 -11.05 -8.78 -4.30
CA ASN A 110 -11.91 -7.93 -3.47
C ASN A 110 -11.26 -7.59 -2.12
N TYR A 111 -10.50 -8.52 -1.55
CA TYR A 111 -9.74 -8.30 -0.33
C TYR A 111 -8.61 -7.27 -0.51
N GLU A 112 -7.79 -7.44 -1.55
CA GLU A 112 -6.71 -6.51 -1.87
C GLU A 112 -7.25 -5.11 -2.24
N LEU A 113 -8.35 -5.03 -2.98
CA LEU A 113 -9.04 -3.77 -3.30
C LEU A 113 -9.48 -3.03 -2.02
N ARG A 114 -10.11 -3.74 -1.07
CA ARG A 114 -10.51 -3.14 0.21
C ARG A 114 -9.32 -2.62 1.02
N ILE A 115 -8.18 -3.33 1.02
CA ILE A 115 -6.95 -2.85 1.67
C ILE A 115 -6.43 -1.61 0.95
N SER A 116 -6.35 -1.68 -0.38
CA SER A 116 -5.84 -0.60 -1.23
C SER A 116 -6.65 0.68 -1.04
N ASP A 117 -7.98 0.58 -1.06
CA ASP A 117 -8.88 1.72 -0.84
C ASP A 117 -8.66 2.35 0.54
N ARG A 118 -8.52 1.52 1.57
CA ARG A 118 -8.26 2.01 2.93
C ARG A 118 -6.91 2.72 3.04
N ARG A 119 -5.86 2.18 2.40
CA ARG A 119 -4.54 2.83 2.34
C ARG A 119 -4.64 4.16 1.62
N ASN A 120 -5.27 4.18 0.45
CA ASN A 120 -5.43 5.39 -0.35
C ASN A 120 -6.21 6.50 0.42
N GLN A 121 -7.26 6.14 1.15
CA GLN A 121 -7.98 7.08 2.02
C GLN A 121 -7.13 7.64 3.15
N LEU A 122 -6.26 6.82 3.75
CA LEU A 122 -5.37 7.26 4.82
C LEU A 122 -4.26 8.16 4.27
N ASP A 123 -3.68 7.79 3.13
CA ASP A 123 -2.65 8.58 2.44
C ASP A 123 -3.20 9.93 2.02
N LEU A 124 -4.43 9.99 1.49
CA LEU A 124 -5.10 11.26 1.17
C LEU A 124 -5.26 12.14 2.42
N GLN A 125 -5.70 11.58 3.54
CA GLN A 125 -5.85 12.34 4.79
C GLN A 125 -4.51 12.87 5.32
N ILE A 126 -3.46 12.06 5.28
CA ILE A 126 -2.11 12.48 5.70
C ILE A 126 -1.61 13.61 4.80
N ASN A 127 -1.80 13.51 3.48
CA ASN A 127 -1.42 14.56 2.54
C ASN A 127 -2.17 15.87 2.83
N LEU A 128 -3.49 15.81 3.02
CA LEU A 128 -4.30 17.00 3.35
C LEU A 128 -3.88 17.64 4.67
N LEU A 129 -3.59 16.83 5.70
CA LEU A 129 -3.09 17.34 6.98
C LEU A 129 -1.72 18.01 6.81
N THR A 130 -0.81 17.38 6.07
CA THR A 130 0.52 17.92 5.78
C THR A 130 0.42 19.25 5.02
N GLU A 131 -0.49 19.37 4.06
CA GLU A 131 -0.76 20.63 3.36
C GLU A 131 -1.28 21.72 4.31
N GLN A 132 -2.18 21.37 5.23
CA GLN A 132 -2.68 22.31 6.24
C GLN A 132 -1.55 22.77 7.18
N GLU A 133 -0.72 21.85 7.67
CA GLU A 133 0.43 22.15 8.53
C GLU A 133 1.45 23.04 7.81
N ASN A 134 1.78 22.73 6.54
CA ASN A 134 2.64 23.58 5.72
C ASN A 134 2.06 24.98 5.53
N THR A 135 0.76 25.10 5.26
CA THR A 135 0.08 26.40 5.14
C THR A 135 0.18 27.19 6.45
N LYS A 136 -0.05 26.53 7.59
CA LYS A 136 0.07 27.16 8.91
C LYS A 136 1.49 27.59 9.20
N MET A 137 2.48 26.78 8.84
CA MET A 137 3.89 27.12 8.97
C MET A 137 4.25 28.35 8.14
N LEU A 138 3.82 28.41 6.87
CA LEU A 138 4.01 29.60 6.03
C LEU A 138 3.36 30.85 6.62
N GLN A 139 2.14 30.74 7.17
CA GLN A 139 1.46 31.84 7.84
C GLN A 139 2.21 32.33 9.08
N LEU A 140 2.75 31.41 9.90
CA LEU A 140 3.53 31.77 11.08
C LEU A 140 4.88 32.41 10.71
N LEU A 141 5.56 31.88 9.69
CA LEU A 141 6.82 32.45 9.19
C LEU A 141 6.62 33.87 8.66
N GLU A 142 5.53 34.13 7.95
CA GLU A 142 5.16 35.48 7.49
C GLU A 142 4.90 36.43 8.66
N GLN A 143 4.16 35.99 9.69
CA GLN A 143 3.93 36.80 10.90
C GLN A 143 5.24 37.13 11.63
N ILE A 144 6.18 36.19 11.69
CA ILE A 144 7.51 36.39 12.27
C ILE A 144 8.31 37.37 11.41
N ALA A 145 8.33 37.19 10.08
CA ALA A 145 9.06 38.07 9.17
C ALA A 145 8.55 39.52 9.26
N ALA A 146 7.23 39.71 9.32
CA ALA A 146 6.61 41.02 9.54
C ALA A 146 7.03 41.65 10.88
N LYS A 147 7.12 40.86 11.96
CA LYS A 147 7.58 41.31 13.28
C LYS A 147 9.07 41.66 13.31
N VAL A 148 9.90 40.99 12.51
CA VAL A 148 11.35 41.21 12.42
C VAL A 148 11.70 42.35 11.43
N GLY A 149 10.71 42.84 10.67
CA GLY A 149 10.89 43.93 9.71
C GLY A 149 11.46 43.47 8.36
N VAL A 150 11.39 42.18 8.07
CA VAL A 150 11.75 41.62 6.76
C VAL A 150 10.53 41.67 5.86
N ASP A 151 10.59 42.49 4.80
CA ASP A 151 9.51 42.56 3.82
C ASP A 151 9.59 41.35 2.86
N VAL A 152 8.79 40.33 3.14
CA VAL A 152 8.62 39.15 2.28
C VAL A 152 7.50 39.34 1.26
N SER A 153 6.86 40.52 1.25
CA SER A 153 5.71 40.79 0.38
C SER A 153 6.09 40.72 -1.09
N GLY A 154 7.36 41.00 -1.46
CA GLY A 154 7.84 40.96 -2.84
C GLY A 154 8.12 39.56 -3.40
N ASP A 155 8.10 38.51 -2.58
CA ASP A 155 8.49 37.17 -3.01
C ASP A 155 7.36 36.48 -3.80
N ALA A 156 7.51 36.44 -5.12
CA ALA A 156 6.57 35.82 -6.03
C ALA A 156 6.42 34.30 -5.80
N GLU A 157 7.49 33.64 -5.34
CA GLU A 157 7.52 32.20 -5.08
C GLU A 157 6.76 31.85 -3.80
N LEU A 158 6.88 32.68 -2.76
CA LEU A 158 6.12 32.53 -1.52
C LEU A 158 4.60 32.75 -1.72
N ARG A 159 4.23 33.75 -2.55
CA ARG A 159 2.82 33.97 -2.92
C ARG A 159 2.24 32.81 -3.74
N PHE A 160 3.05 32.23 -4.63
CA PHE A 160 2.66 31.08 -5.43
C PHE A 160 2.46 29.84 -4.57
N LEU A 161 3.40 29.51 -3.67
CA LEU A 161 3.27 28.42 -2.71
C LEU A 161 1.98 28.56 -1.89
N LYS A 162 1.64 29.77 -1.41
CA LYS A 162 0.38 30.06 -0.69
C LYS A 162 -0.90 29.78 -1.51
N GLN A 163 -0.85 29.93 -2.83
CA GLN A 163 -1.99 29.71 -3.73
C GLN A 163 -2.15 28.24 -4.12
N VAL A 164 -1.07 27.46 -4.14
CA VAL A 164 -1.05 26.05 -4.54
C VAL A 164 -1.44 25.10 -3.40
N THR A 165 -1.35 25.51 -2.13
CA THR A 165 -1.70 24.66 -0.96
C THR A 165 -3.20 24.54 -0.64
N HIS A 166 -4.09 24.89 -1.58
CA HIS A 166 -5.53 24.70 -1.41
C HIS A 166 -5.99 23.46 -2.19
N PRO A 167 -6.33 22.34 -1.52
CA PRO A 167 -6.72 21.09 -2.16
C PRO A 167 -7.84 21.27 -3.19
N GLU A 168 -8.78 22.16 -2.91
CA GLU A 168 -9.95 22.44 -3.76
C GLU A 168 -9.56 23.09 -5.10
N LYS A 169 -8.52 23.93 -5.11
CA LYS A 169 -7.98 24.53 -6.34
C LYS A 169 -7.16 23.53 -7.14
N LEU A 170 -6.47 22.61 -6.47
CA LEU A 170 -5.72 21.53 -7.11
C LEU A 170 -6.67 20.53 -7.78
N ILE A 171 -7.76 20.14 -7.10
CA ILE A 171 -8.81 19.27 -7.67
C ILE A 171 -9.46 19.94 -8.88
N ALA A 172 -9.85 21.21 -8.76
CA ALA A 172 -10.41 21.97 -9.89
C ALA A 172 -9.41 22.08 -11.07
N GLN A 173 -8.12 22.29 -10.81
CA GLN A 173 -7.08 22.33 -11.84
C GLN A 173 -6.85 20.96 -12.49
N ILE A 174 -6.87 19.87 -11.73
CA ILE A 174 -6.74 18.51 -12.26
C ILE A 174 -7.94 18.18 -13.15
N GLU A 175 -9.15 18.54 -12.72
CA GLU A 175 -10.39 18.34 -13.49
C GLU A 175 -10.36 19.16 -14.79
N HIS A 176 -9.97 20.44 -14.73
CA HIS A 176 -9.79 21.28 -15.91
C HIS A 176 -8.68 20.75 -16.86
N ALA A 177 -7.54 20.32 -16.34
CA ALA A 177 -6.44 19.79 -17.15
C ALA A 177 -6.76 18.42 -17.78
N GLN A 178 -7.58 17.59 -17.13
CA GLN A 178 -8.09 16.34 -17.70
C GLN A 178 -9.17 16.59 -18.77
N GLN A 179 -9.96 17.65 -18.63
CA GLN A 179 -10.97 18.05 -19.61
C GLN A 179 -10.36 18.70 -20.87
N GLU A 180 -9.21 19.36 -20.74
CA GLU A 180 -8.42 19.92 -21.85
C GLU A 180 -7.55 18.90 -22.60
N ARG A 181 -7.40 17.66 -22.09
CA ARG A 181 -6.81 16.53 -22.83
C ARG A 181 -7.92 15.65 -23.44
N PRO A 182 -8.55 16.04 -24.56
CA PRO A 182 -9.39 15.10 -25.30
C PRO A 182 -8.52 13.93 -25.75
N LEU A 183 -9.03 12.72 -25.50
CA LEU A 183 -8.49 11.43 -25.88
C LEU A 183 -7.97 11.43 -27.34
N LYS A 184 -6.69 11.73 -27.54
CA LYS A 184 -6.02 11.57 -28.83
C LYS A 184 -4.84 10.61 -28.72
N THR A 185 -5.06 9.45 -28.13
CA THR A 185 -4.16 8.30 -28.25
C THR A 185 -4.93 7.01 -27.98
N SER A 186 -5.56 6.44 -29.00
CA SER A 186 -5.49 5.00 -29.30
C SER A 186 -6.29 4.69 -30.58
N SER A 187 -5.76 5.13 -31.73
CA SER A 187 -6.02 4.45 -33.00
C SER A 187 -4.67 4.25 -33.70
N VAL A 188 -4.01 3.14 -33.38
CA VAL A 188 -3.09 2.42 -34.27
C VAL A 188 -3.26 0.95 -33.97
#